data_AF-A0A5A7VSX2-F1
#
_entry.id   AF-A0A5A7VSX2-F1
#
_cell.length_a   1.000
_cell.length_b   1.000
_cell.length_c   1.000
_cell.angle_alpha   90.00
_cell.angle_beta   90.00
_cell.angle_gamma   90.00
#
_symmetry.space_group_name_H-M   'P 1'
#
loop_
_entity.id
_entity.type
_entity.pdbx_description
1 polymer ?
#
loop_
_entity_poly.entity_id
_entity_poly.type
_entity_poly.pdbx_seq_one_letter_code
_entity_poly.pdbx_strand_id
1 'polypeptide(L)'
;MELLTNWDQCHALCDAFSREYGFIQLARVAGVRPSPADMERWSALFRWMVEQLTGWNPVNDPQQRTLAAVFVAGTMSDIGHELWGLLSNPFAANQQLVAILQAMLRACRVTIDAPLRTQSPISTKAAVERFAAANTSKDWKEINECLDRSGDFVSASLLQAQATRILSRCGPNELLVVLSGIDEALLAVSFVGAVGDEEACLALAVACSSPYFEFAALRSAVYGRGHPTPSVLGLDVLITKMSADPDRWRTLMDIFNRYPVRYPRLQEALGTALAGVPLPAIEAYIAAVQLHDVALDDTGRENVATCLRAFQACASRSQREAMWKLAYDRWFTWDFGRLDPQPHLLGIRASILDYAIVGYAIECLGPNAAMQVRIDIVSKALTLHQNWYLSSSDMVADWNRSLSWLQPFAHAEYVLANSNEDWLCKAGMYLPTDTQTDYLKLKYRMA
;
A
#
# COMPACT_ATOMS: atom_id res chain seq x y z
N MET A 1 0.88 -34.62 9.14
CA MET A 1 1.64 -33.34 9.25
C MET A 1 3.07 -33.40 8.74
N GLU A 2 3.94 -34.27 9.29
CA GLU A 2 5.38 -34.26 8.97
C GLU A 2 5.69 -34.29 7.45
N LEU A 3 4.86 -35.01 6.69
CA LEU A 3 4.97 -35.14 5.23
C LEU A 3 4.90 -33.80 4.47
N LEU A 4 4.17 -32.81 4.98
CA LEU A 4 3.99 -31.52 4.31
C LEU A 4 4.82 -30.39 4.93
N THR A 5 5.34 -30.59 6.14
CA THR A 5 6.24 -29.65 6.82
C THR A 5 7.71 -29.94 6.53
N ASN A 6 8.04 -31.18 6.17
CA ASN A 6 9.37 -31.55 5.70
C ASN A 6 9.49 -31.29 4.18
N TRP A 7 10.45 -30.45 3.80
CA TRP A 7 10.64 -30.04 2.40
C TRP A 7 10.88 -31.22 1.45
N ASP A 8 11.74 -32.16 1.82
CA ASP A 8 12.11 -33.30 0.97
C ASP A 8 10.93 -34.27 0.77
N GLN A 9 10.16 -34.52 1.82
CA GLN A 9 8.98 -35.38 1.75
C GLN A 9 7.85 -34.74 0.94
N CYS A 10 7.64 -33.44 1.11
CA CYS A 10 6.67 -32.67 0.33
C CYS A 10 7.04 -32.67 -1.16
N HIS A 11 8.32 -32.47 -1.49
CA HIS A 11 8.81 -32.52 -2.86
C HIS A 11 8.60 -33.90 -3.49
N ALA A 12 8.90 -34.98 -2.76
CA ALA A 12 8.70 -36.34 -3.25
C ALA A 12 7.21 -36.64 -3.56
N LEU A 13 6.28 -36.10 -2.77
CA LEU A 13 4.84 -36.22 -3.02
C LEU A 13 4.41 -35.42 -4.26
N CYS A 14 4.91 -34.18 -4.41
CA CYS A 14 4.65 -33.35 -5.59
C CYS A 14 5.21 -33.99 -6.88
N ASP A 15 6.39 -34.61 -6.81
CA ASP A 15 7.01 -35.34 -7.92
C ASP A 15 6.18 -36.58 -8.29
N ALA A 16 5.73 -37.34 -7.30
CA ALA A 16 4.87 -38.51 -7.53
C ALA A 16 3.56 -38.09 -8.21
N PHE A 17 2.91 -37.01 -7.73
CA PHE A 17 1.71 -36.46 -8.35
C PHE A 17 1.98 -36.01 -9.79
N SER A 18 3.09 -35.32 -10.04
CA SER A 18 3.46 -34.81 -11.37
C SER A 18 3.70 -35.92 -12.39
N ARG A 19 4.18 -37.10 -11.96
CA ARG A 19 4.33 -38.25 -12.87
C ARG A 19 2.99 -38.79 -13.33
N GLU A 20 1.97 -38.74 -12.49
CA GLU A 20 0.65 -39.31 -12.80
C GLU A 20 -0.27 -38.29 -13.49
N TYR A 21 -0.21 -37.02 -13.08
CA TYR A 21 -1.07 -35.92 -13.52
C TYR A 21 -0.30 -34.76 -14.19
N GLY A 22 0.86 -35.05 -14.78
CA GLY A 22 1.73 -34.04 -15.42
C GLY A 22 1.03 -33.24 -16.54
N PHE A 23 -0.04 -33.77 -17.11
CA PHE A 23 -0.88 -33.05 -18.07
C PHE A 23 -1.50 -31.76 -17.48
N ILE A 24 -1.73 -31.70 -16.16
CA ILE A 24 -2.26 -30.49 -15.49
C ILE A 24 -1.22 -29.36 -15.57
N GLN A 25 0.06 -29.67 -15.32
CA GLN A 25 1.12 -28.68 -15.46
C GLN A 25 1.34 -28.26 -16.91
N LEU A 26 1.26 -29.20 -17.87
CA LEU A 26 1.33 -28.87 -19.29
C LEU A 26 0.19 -27.95 -19.74
N ALA A 27 -1.02 -28.17 -19.24
CA ALA A 27 -2.15 -27.30 -19.50
C ALA A 27 -1.95 -25.89 -18.90
N ARG A 28 -1.44 -25.82 -17.67
CA ARG A 28 -1.18 -24.56 -16.96
C ARG A 28 -0.05 -23.74 -17.56
N VAL A 29 1.09 -24.37 -17.86
CA VAL A 29 2.33 -23.65 -18.25
C VAL A 29 2.43 -23.48 -19.77
N ALA A 30 2.07 -24.52 -20.53
CA ALA A 30 2.24 -24.54 -21.98
C ALA A 30 0.93 -24.31 -22.75
N GLY A 31 -0.21 -24.12 -22.05
CA GLY A 31 -1.51 -23.91 -22.68
C GLY A 31 -2.03 -25.11 -23.47
N VAL A 32 -1.45 -26.29 -23.25
CA VAL A 32 -1.83 -27.52 -23.98
C VAL A 32 -3.20 -27.98 -23.50
N ARG A 33 -4.17 -28.10 -24.41
CA ARG A 33 -5.50 -28.59 -24.04
C ARG A 33 -5.42 -30.06 -23.61
N PRO A 34 -5.93 -30.43 -22.42
CA PRO A 34 -6.00 -31.83 -22.01
C PRO A 34 -6.84 -32.66 -22.97
N SER A 35 -6.49 -33.93 -23.16
CA SER A 35 -7.31 -34.86 -23.94
C SER A 35 -8.63 -35.18 -23.21
N PRO A 36 -9.64 -35.74 -23.89
CA PRO A 36 -10.88 -36.17 -23.22
C PRO A 36 -10.64 -37.15 -22.06
N ALA A 37 -9.66 -38.07 -22.21
CA ALA A 37 -9.28 -39.00 -21.15
C ALA A 37 -8.61 -38.28 -19.97
N ASP A 38 -7.78 -37.27 -20.24
CA ASP A 38 -7.17 -36.44 -19.18
C ASP A 38 -8.23 -35.62 -18.43
N MET A 39 -9.22 -35.08 -19.14
CA MET A 39 -10.34 -34.36 -18.54
C MET A 39 -11.19 -35.27 -17.63
N GLU A 40 -11.41 -36.52 -18.02
CA GLU A 40 -12.11 -37.50 -17.19
C GLU A 40 -11.31 -37.83 -15.92
N ARG A 41 -10.00 -38.07 -16.05
CA ARG A 41 -9.11 -38.29 -14.90
C ARG A 41 -9.06 -37.08 -13.97
N TRP A 42 -9.01 -35.87 -14.52
CA TRP A 42 -9.01 -34.64 -13.71
C TRP A 42 -10.34 -34.44 -12.98
N SER A 43 -11.46 -34.72 -13.65
CA SER A 43 -12.79 -34.68 -13.05
C SER A 43 -12.96 -35.75 -11.95
N ALA A 44 -12.38 -36.93 -12.14
CA ALA A 44 -12.35 -37.98 -11.12
C ALA A 44 -11.51 -37.57 -9.91
N LEU A 45 -10.38 -36.89 -10.13
CA LEU A 45 -9.55 -36.34 -9.05
C LEU A 45 -10.33 -35.31 -8.20
N PHE A 46 -11.06 -34.39 -8.83
CA PHE A 46 -11.90 -33.42 -8.10
C PHE A 46 -13.01 -34.09 -7.29
N ARG A 47 -13.71 -35.08 -7.88
CA ARG A 47 -14.72 -35.87 -7.15
C ARG A 47 -14.11 -36.59 -5.96
N TRP A 48 -12.98 -37.26 -6.16
CA TRP A 48 -12.25 -37.93 -5.09
C TRP A 48 -11.87 -36.95 -3.97
N MET A 49 -11.32 -35.78 -4.28
CA MET A 49 -10.97 -34.79 -3.25
C MET A 49 -12.18 -34.35 -2.43
N VAL A 50 -13.30 -34.04 -3.08
CA VAL A 50 -14.54 -33.64 -2.39
C VAL A 50 -15.05 -34.77 -1.50
N GLU A 51 -15.07 -36.01 -2.00
CA GLU A 51 -15.48 -37.19 -1.23
C GLU A 51 -14.58 -37.41 0.00
N GLN A 52 -13.25 -37.34 -0.20
CA GLN A 52 -12.30 -37.51 0.90
C GLN A 52 -12.50 -36.43 1.96
N LEU A 53 -12.64 -35.15 1.60
CA LEU A 53 -12.85 -34.07 2.57
C LEU A 53 -14.20 -34.18 3.30
N THR A 54 -15.24 -34.62 2.59
CA THR A 54 -16.59 -34.76 3.17
C THR A 54 -16.64 -35.88 4.20
N GLY A 55 -16.02 -37.02 3.92
CA GLY A 55 -15.97 -38.17 4.82
C GLY A 55 -14.76 -38.21 5.77
N TRP A 56 -13.91 -37.17 5.75
CA TRP A 56 -12.66 -37.18 6.52
C TRP A 56 -12.92 -37.20 8.04
N ASN A 57 -12.18 -38.04 8.76
CA ASN A 57 -12.21 -38.13 10.23
C ASN A 57 -10.79 -38.48 10.72
N PRO A 58 -10.28 -37.84 11.78
CA PRO A 58 -8.96 -38.17 12.36
C PRO A 58 -8.80 -39.63 12.79
N VAL A 59 -9.88 -40.35 13.12
CA VAL A 59 -9.83 -41.77 13.49
C VAL A 59 -9.42 -42.65 12.30
N ASN A 60 -9.88 -42.32 11.10
CA ASN A 60 -9.62 -43.11 9.89
C ASN A 60 -8.33 -42.68 9.17
N ASP A 61 -7.82 -41.49 9.47
CA ASP A 61 -6.58 -40.95 8.91
C ASP A 61 -5.68 -40.38 10.02
N PRO A 62 -5.20 -41.23 10.96
CA PRO A 62 -4.48 -40.77 12.15
C PRO A 62 -3.14 -40.09 11.81
N GLN A 63 -2.54 -40.44 10.68
CA GLN A 63 -1.31 -39.82 10.18
C GLN A 63 -1.56 -38.68 9.18
N GLN A 64 -2.83 -38.40 8.88
CA GLN A 64 -3.26 -37.34 7.95
C GLN A 64 -2.67 -37.49 6.54
N ARG A 65 -2.45 -38.73 6.09
CA ARG A 65 -1.87 -39.03 4.77
C ARG A 65 -2.85 -38.70 3.66
N THR A 66 -4.13 -39.01 3.87
CA THR A 66 -5.19 -38.69 2.90
C THR A 66 -5.33 -37.17 2.78
N LEU A 67 -5.35 -36.46 3.90
CA LEU A 67 -5.40 -34.99 3.89
C LEU A 67 -4.18 -34.39 3.20
N ALA A 68 -2.98 -34.93 3.44
CA ALA A 68 -1.76 -34.48 2.77
C ALA A 68 -1.82 -34.67 1.25
N ALA A 69 -2.32 -35.82 0.79
CA ALA A 69 -2.52 -36.08 -0.63
C ALA A 69 -3.53 -35.12 -1.26
N VAL A 70 -4.63 -34.81 -0.57
CA VAL A 70 -5.61 -33.80 -1.02
C VAL A 70 -4.96 -32.42 -1.13
N PHE A 71 -4.11 -32.02 -0.19
CA PHE A 71 -3.44 -30.71 -0.27
C PHE A 71 -2.45 -30.63 -1.43
N VAL A 72 -1.70 -31.71 -1.70
CA VAL A 72 -0.80 -31.78 -2.87
C VAL A 72 -1.62 -31.69 -4.16
N ALA A 73 -2.67 -32.51 -4.29
CA ALA A 73 -3.55 -32.49 -5.45
C ALA A 73 -4.22 -31.13 -5.66
N GLY A 74 -4.68 -30.49 -4.57
CA GLY A 74 -5.23 -29.15 -4.57
C GLY A 74 -4.21 -28.13 -5.08
N THR A 75 -3.03 -28.08 -4.48
CA THR A 75 -1.96 -27.14 -4.88
C THR A 75 -1.55 -27.27 -6.34
N MET A 76 -1.48 -28.51 -6.84
CA MET A 76 -1.07 -28.77 -8.22
C MET A 76 -2.18 -28.47 -9.23
N SER A 77 -3.45 -28.51 -8.78
CA SER A 77 -4.62 -28.22 -9.60
C SER A 77 -5.14 -26.79 -9.45
N ASP A 78 -4.61 -26.02 -8.49
CA ASP A 78 -5.08 -24.68 -8.14
C ASP A 78 -4.48 -23.60 -9.06
N ILE A 79 -5.17 -23.39 -10.18
CA ILE A 79 -4.85 -22.33 -11.15
C ILE A 79 -5.51 -21.04 -10.66
N GLY A 80 -4.70 -20.01 -10.40
CA GLY A 80 -5.20 -18.68 -10.01
C GLY A 80 -5.73 -18.55 -8.58
N HIS A 81 -5.52 -19.56 -7.70
CA HIS A 81 -6.02 -19.59 -6.32
C HIS A 81 -7.54 -19.75 -6.17
N GLU A 82 -8.24 -20.15 -7.24
CA GLU A 82 -9.70 -20.23 -7.30
C GLU A 82 -10.26 -21.64 -7.12
N LEU A 83 -9.42 -22.69 -7.08
CA LEU A 83 -9.90 -24.09 -7.08
C LEU A 83 -10.96 -24.32 -6.00
N TRP A 84 -10.65 -23.89 -4.79
CA TRP A 84 -11.52 -24.08 -3.65
C TRP A 84 -12.78 -23.23 -3.72
N GLY A 85 -12.88 -22.19 -4.53
CA GLY A 85 -14.13 -21.46 -4.79
C GLY A 85 -15.03 -22.21 -5.77
N LEU A 86 -14.43 -22.91 -6.75
CA LEU A 86 -15.14 -23.56 -7.85
C LEU A 86 -15.75 -24.93 -7.51
N LEU A 87 -15.18 -25.65 -6.52
CA LEU A 87 -15.68 -26.98 -6.15
C LEU A 87 -17.09 -26.92 -5.52
N SER A 88 -17.81 -28.04 -5.43
CA SER A 88 -18.96 -28.15 -4.53
C SER A 88 -18.49 -28.13 -3.07
N ASN A 89 -19.29 -27.62 -2.12
CA ASN A 89 -18.90 -27.46 -0.71
C ASN A 89 -19.62 -28.39 0.31
N PRO A 90 -19.82 -29.70 0.04
CA PRO A 90 -20.46 -30.58 1.02
C PRO A 90 -19.59 -30.81 2.27
N PHE A 91 -18.27 -30.65 2.15
CA PHE A 91 -17.32 -30.76 3.25
C PHE A 91 -17.41 -29.61 4.27
N ALA A 92 -18.18 -28.55 4.01
CA ALA A 92 -18.43 -27.51 5.01
C ALA A 92 -19.17 -28.00 6.26
N ALA A 93 -19.96 -29.06 6.13
CA ALA A 93 -20.63 -29.68 7.27
C ALA A 93 -19.66 -30.50 8.16
N ASN A 94 -18.43 -30.76 7.70
CA ASN A 94 -17.47 -31.58 8.43
C ASN A 94 -16.75 -30.76 9.52
N GLN A 95 -17.32 -30.75 10.72
CA GLN A 95 -16.75 -30.05 11.88
C GLN A 95 -15.39 -30.60 12.32
N GLN A 96 -15.11 -31.89 12.10
CA GLN A 96 -13.82 -32.49 12.44
C GLN A 96 -12.72 -31.99 11.51
N LEU A 97 -13.02 -31.83 10.22
CA LEU A 97 -12.14 -31.21 9.25
C LEU A 97 -11.86 -29.74 9.63
N VAL A 98 -12.90 -28.95 9.91
CA VAL A 98 -12.74 -27.55 10.33
C VAL A 98 -11.85 -27.44 11.57
N ALA A 99 -12.10 -28.26 12.59
CA ALA A 99 -11.32 -28.27 13.82
C ALA A 99 -9.85 -28.65 13.60
N ILE A 100 -9.56 -29.67 12.77
CA ILE A 100 -8.16 -30.04 12.50
C ILE A 100 -7.44 -28.96 11.71
N LEU A 101 -8.08 -28.34 10.71
CA LEU A 101 -7.49 -27.28 9.91
C LEU A 101 -7.18 -26.07 10.78
N GLN A 102 -8.11 -25.69 11.66
CA GLN A 102 -7.88 -24.62 12.62
C GLN A 102 -6.69 -24.92 13.54
N ALA A 103 -6.62 -26.14 14.10
CA ALA A 103 -5.50 -26.56 14.95
C ALA A 103 -4.16 -26.55 14.19
N MET A 104 -4.15 -27.01 12.94
CA MET A 104 -2.97 -26.98 12.08
C MET A 104 -2.46 -25.55 11.85
N LEU A 105 -3.36 -24.64 11.49
CA LEU A 105 -2.98 -23.24 11.25
C LEU A 105 -2.52 -22.53 12.52
N ARG A 106 -3.11 -22.83 13.69
CA ARG A 106 -2.65 -22.30 14.99
C ARG A 106 -1.26 -22.82 15.38
N ALA A 107 -0.89 -24.01 14.90
CA ALA A 107 0.42 -24.61 15.14
C ALA A 107 1.51 -24.08 14.19
N CYS A 108 1.14 -23.37 13.12
CA CYS A 108 2.11 -22.78 12.19
C CYS A 108 3.01 -21.77 12.91
N ARG A 109 4.32 -21.90 12.69
CA ARG A 109 5.34 -20.95 13.13
C ARG A 109 6.25 -20.66 11.94
N VAL A 110 6.73 -19.43 11.84
CA VAL A 110 7.69 -19.04 10.82
C VAL A 110 9.02 -18.78 11.51
N THR A 111 10.04 -19.57 11.16
CA THR A 111 11.41 -19.38 11.65
C THR A 111 12.26 -18.83 10.53
N ILE A 112 13.11 -17.84 10.85
CA ILE A 112 14.12 -17.35 9.92
C ILE A 112 15.34 -18.26 10.04
N ASP A 113 15.46 -19.23 9.13
CA ASP A 113 16.71 -19.98 9.00
C ASP A 113 17.70 -19.15 8.18
N ALA A 114 18.84 -18.79 8.79
CA ALA A 114 19.90 -18.07 8.11
C ALA A 114 20.34 -18.86 6.87
N PRO A 115 20.36 -18.27 5.66
CA PRO A 115 20.71 -19.03 4.47
C PRO A 115 22.14 -19.57 4.60
N LEU A 116 22.24 -20.89 4.49
CA LEU A 116 23.44 -21.55 4.02
C LEU A 116 23.78 -20.92 2.66
N ARG A 117 24.85 -20.11 2.64
CA ARG A 117 25.49 -19.45 1.48
C ARG A 117 24.91 -18.08 1.13
N THR A 118 25.53 -17.01 1.63
CA THR A 118 26.14 -15.90 0.83
C THR A 118 26.33 -14.57 1.60
N GLN A 119 25.95 -14.46 2.88
CA GLN A 119 26.36 -13.31 3.72
C GLN A 119 26.90 -13.77 5.07
N SER A 120 27.86 -13.02 5.63
CA SER A 120 28.54 -13.34 6.89
C SER A 120 27.52 -13.67 8.02
N PRO A 121 27.70 -14.78 8.76
CA PRO A 121 26.76 -15.25 9.80
C PRO A 121 26.37 -14.20 10.85
N ILE A 122 27.27 -13.25 11.12
CA ILE A 122 27.10 -12.18 12.10
C ILE A 122 26.04 -11.17 11.63
N SER A 123 25.98 -10.85 10.34
CA SER A 123 25.01 -9.91 9.76
C SER A 123 23.59 -10.50 9.78
N THR A 124 23.48 -11.82 9.59
CA THR A 124 22.19 -12.52 9.58
C THR A 124 21.60 -12.65 10.97
N LYS A 125 22.42 -13.01 11.97
CA LYS A 125 21.97 -13.11 13.37
C LYS A 125 21.54 -11.74 13.92
N ALA A 126 22.34 -10.70 13.68
CA ALA A 126 21.97 -9.34 14.08
C ALA A 126 20.68 -8.86 13.41
N ALA A 127 20.44 -9.23 12.14
CA ALA A 127 19.19 -8.91 11.46
C ALA A 127 17.98 -9.64 12.05
N VAL A 128 18.12 -10.92 12.41
CA VAL A 128 17.07 -11.70 13.09
C VAL A 128 16.76 -11.12 14.47
N GLU A 129 17.78 -10.80 15.27
CA GLU A 129 17.62 -10.19 16.60
C GLU A 129 16.96 -8.80 16.51
N ARG A 130 17.38 -7.98 15.53
CA ARG A 130 16.78 -6.67 15.24
C ARG A 130 15.31 -6.79 14.87
N PHE A 131 14.95 -7.76 14.03
CA PHE A 131 13.57 -8.01 13.66
C PHE A 131 12.71 -8.52 14.83
N ALA A 132 13.25 -9.43 15.64
CA ALA A 132 12.57 -9.93 16.84
C ALA A 132 12.33 -8.81 17.88
N ALA A 133 13.31 -7.92 18.06
CA ALA A 133 13.16 -6.73 18.89
C ALA A 133 12.06 -5.80 18.34
N ALA A 134 12.07 -5.54 17.03
CA ALA A 134 11.07 -4.70 16.37
C ALA A 134 9.64 -5.27 16.49
N ASN A 135 9.45 -6.58 16.33
CA ASN A 135 8.17 -7.24 16.60
C ASN A 135 7.74 -7.06 18.07
N THR A 136 8.65 -7.29 19.01
CA THR A 136 8.34 -7.16 20.45
C THR A 136 7.92 -5.73 20.80
N SER A 137 8.60 -4.72 20.25
CA SER A 137 8.30 -3.31 20.47
C SER A 137 7.18 -2.76 19.59
N LYS A 138 6.65 -3.54 18.64
CA LYS A 138 5.72 -3.08 17.59
C LYS A 138 6.26 -1.89 16.81
N ASP A 139 7.57 -1.87 16.54
CA ASP A 139 8.19 -0.87 15.68
C ASP A 139 7.86 -1.17 14.21
N TRP A 140 6.69 -0.68 13.76
CA TRP A 140 6.19 -0.94 12.42
C TRP A 140 7.13 -0.44 11.32
N LYS A 141 7.91 0.60 11.60
CA LYS A 141 8.86 1.15 10.65
C LYS A 141 10.02 0.19 10.43
N GLU A 142 10.61 -0.27 11.52
CA GLU A 142 11.68 -1.26 11.47
C GLU A 142 11.20 -2.60 10.91
N ILE A 143 9.98 -3.05 11.28
CA ILE A 143 9.35 -4.22 10.68
C ILE A 143 9.25 -4.06 9.16
N ASN A 144 8.77 -2.92 8.66
CA ASN A 144 8.65 -2.66 7.22
C ASN A 144 10.02 -2.70 6.51
N GLU A 145 11.03 -2.04 7.08
CA GLU A 145 12.38 -2.02 6.52
C GLU A 145 13.01 -3.41 6.47
N CYS A 146 12.82 -4.22 7.52
CA CYS A 146 13.27 -5.61 7.52
C CYS A 146 12.55 -6.43 6.43
N LEU A 147 11.22 -6.33 6.33
CA LEU A 147 10.45 -7.05 5.32
C LEU A 147 10.83 -6.63 3.89
N ASP A 148 11.15 -5.35 3.64
CA ASP A 148 11.66 -4.87 2.36
C ASP A 148 13.01 -5.51 1.99
N ARG A 149 13.92 -5.63 2.97
CA ARG A 149 15.25 -6.24 2.75
C ARG A 149 15.19 -7.76 2.65
N SER A 150 14.21 -8.38 3.29
CA SER A 150 14.01 -9.82 3.27
C SER A 150 13.48 -10.33 1.93
N GLY A 151 13.06 -9.49 0.98
CA GLY A 151 12.61 -9.98 -0.34
C GLY A 151 11.56 -11.10 -0.27
N ASP A 152 11.37 -11.82 -1.39
CA ASP A 152 10.36 -12.90 -1.55
C ASP A 152 10.60 -14.16 -0.65
N PHE A 153 11.35 -14.08 0.47
CA PHE A 153 11.69 -15.23 1.33
C PHE A 153 10.52 -15.75 2.18
N VAL A 154 9.44 -14.99 2.34
CA VAL A 154 8.27 -15.43 3.12
C VAL A 154 7.21 -15.98 2.17
N SER A 155 7.25 -17.29 1.94
CA SER A 155 6.20 -18.00 1.21
C SER A 155 5.40 -18.89 2.16
N ALA A 156 4.08 -18.91 1.97
CA ALA A 156 3.23 -19.83 2.68
C ALA A 156 3.63 -21.27 2.36
N SER A 157 3.79 -22.11 3.39
CA SER A 157 3.93 -23.55 3.16
C SER A 157 2.69 -24.09 2.44
N LEU A 158 2.86 -25.18 1.69
CA LEU A 158 1.75 -25.85 0.98
C LEU A 158 0.59 -26.13 1.94
N LEU A 159 0.90 -26.62 3.14
CA LEU A 159 -0.07 -26.86 4.19
C LEU A 159 -0.82 -25.59 4.59
N GLN A 160 -0.09 -24.50 4.87
CA GLN A 160 -0.70 -23.24 5.28
C GLN A 160 -1.60 -22.68 4.18
N ALA A 161 -1.14 -22.69 2.92
CA ALA A 161 -1.92 -22.23 1.77
C ALA A 161 -3.24 -23.00 1.62
N GLN A 162 -3.16 -24.34 1.55
CA GLN A 162 -4.35 -25.16 1.31
C GLN A 162 -5.31 -25.15 2.51
N ALA A 163 -4.79 -25.24 3.74
CA ALA A 163 -5.63 -25.17 4.92
C ALA A 163 -6.32 -23.81 5.07
N THR A 164 -5.62 -22.70 4.77
CA THR A 164 -6.22 -21.35 4.80
C THR A 164 -7.34 -21.23 3.76
N ARG A 165 -7.11 -21.69 2.53
CA ARG A 165 -8.12 -21.61 1.45
C ARG A 165 -9.34 -22.49 1.72
N ILE A 166 -9.15 -23.71 2.18
CA ILE A 166 -10.27 -24.59 2.56
C ILE A 166 -11.06 -23.96 3.70
N LEU A 167 -10.37 -23.51 4.77
CA LEU A 167 -11.00 -22.93 5.95
C LEU A 167 -11.74 -21.62 5.62
N SER A 168 -11.24 -20.81 4.68
CA SER A 168 -11.95 -19.61 4.22
C SER A 168 -13.35 -19.90 3.68
N ARG A 169 -13.58 -21.13 3.19
CA ARG A 169 -14.85 -21.57 2.62
C ARG A 169 -15.72 -22.38 3.57
N CYS A 170 -15.13 -23.25 4.39
CA CYS A 170 -15.89 -24.14 5.28
C CYS A 170 -16.04 -23.62 6.71
N GLY A 171 -15.15 -22.74 7.17
CA GLY A 171 -15.12 -22.21 8.53
C GLY A 171 -14.51 -20.81 8.58
N PRO A 172 -15.12 -19.80 7.93
CA PRO A 172 -14.56 -18.44 7.88
C PRO A 172 -14.40 -17.82 9.28
N ASN A 173 -15.31 -18.13 10.21
CA ASN A 173 -15.19 -17.66 11.60
C ASN A 173 -13.98 -18.29 12.29
N GLU A 174 -13.74 -19.58 12.09
CA GLU A 174 -12.60 -20.30 12.64
C GLU A 174 -11.28 -19.77 12.08
N LEU A 175 -11.26 -19.41 10.79
CA LEU A 175 -10.13 -18.72 10.15
C LEU A 175 -9.91 -17.33 10.78
N LEU A 176 -10.96 -16.53 10.98
CA LEU A 176 -10.84 -15.22 11.63
C LEU A 176 -10.27 -15.32 13.04
N VAL A 177 -10.63 -16.36 13.80
CA VAL A 177 -10.04 -16.62 15.12
C VAL A 177 -8.55 -16.94 15.01
N VAL A 178 -8.13 -17.71 14.01
CA VAL A 178 -6.70 -17.98 13.75
C VAL A 178 -5.96 -16.68 13.42
N LEU A 179 -6.47 -15.92 12.44
CA LEU A 179 -5.83 -14.70 11.97
C LEU A 179 -5.77 -13.62 13.06
N SER A 180 -6.82 -13.48 13.86
CA SER A 180 -6.84 -12.53 14.99
C SER A 180 -5.87 -12.91 16.10
N GLY A 181 -5.47 -14.18 16.19
CA GLY A 181 -4.46 -14.65 17.14
C GLY A 181 -3.02 -14.45 16.68
N ILE A 182 -2.78 -13.91 15.48
CA ILE A 182 -1.42 -13.67 14.98
C ILE A 182 -0.81 -12.45 15.69
N ASP A 183 0.35 -12.66 16.30
CA ASP A 183 1.12 -11.68 17.06
C ASP A 183 2.53 -11.41 16.48
N GLU A 184 2.81 -11.94 15.28
CA GLU A 184 4.10 -11.81 14.61
C GLU A 184 3.96 -11.38 13.15
N ALA A 185 4.81 -10.46 12.70
CA ALA A 185 4.75 -9.91 11.34
C ALA A 185 5.06 -10.92 10.22
N LEU A 186 6.04 -11.82 10.41
CA LEU A 186 6.38 -12.82 9.38
C LEU A 186 5.26 -13.83 9.19
N LEU A 187 4.66 -14.28 10.28
CA LEU A 187 3.52 -15.18 10.23
C LEU A 187 2.34 -14.52 9.51
N ALA A 188 2.07 -13.24 9.81
CA ALA A 188 1.05 -12.46 9.12
C ALA A 188 1.29 -12.37 7.60
N VAL A 189 2.51 -12.02 7.18
CA VAL A 189 2.88 -11.98 5.75
C VAL A 189 2.71 -13.35 5.08
N SER A 190 3.11 -14.43 5.76
CA SER A 190 2.90 -15.80 5.28
C SER A 190 1.43 -16.13 5.08
N PHE A 191 0.55 -15.72 6.01
CA PHE A 191 -0.90 -15.92 5.87
C PHE A 191 -1.52 -15.09 4.75
N VAL A 192 -1.06 -13.86 4.54
CA VAL A 192 -1.50 -13.05 3.40
C VAL A 192 -1.14 -13.74 2.07
N GLY A 193 0.09 -14.27 1.96
CA GLY A 193 0.47 -15.08 0.80
C GLY A 193 -0.31 -16.40 0.66
N ALA A 194 -0.75 -17.00 1.78
CA ALA A 194 -1.55 -18.22 1.79
C ALA A 194 -2.94 -18.01 1.18
N VAL A 195 -3.59 -16.87 1.49
CA VAL A 195 -4.90 -16.51 0.92
C VAL A 195 -4.78 -16.31 -0.59
N GLY A 196 -3.79 -15.54 -1.04
CA GLY A 196 -3.44 -15.38 -2.47
C GLY A 196 -4.33 -14.43 -3.27
N ASP A 197 -5.60 -14.29 -2.92
CA ASP A 197 -6.53 -13.30 -3.49
C ASP A 197 -6.51 -11.97 -2.71
N GLU A 198 -6.35 -10.85 -3.41
CA GLU A 198 -6.16 -9.53 -2.79
C GLU A 198 -7.46 -9.03 -2.11
N GLU A 199 -8.62 -9.24 -2.73
CA GLU A 199 -9.92 -8.82 -2.17
C GLU A 199 -10.27 -9.63 -0.92
N ALA A 200 -10.11 -10.95 -0.97
CA ALA A 200 -10.30 -11.82 0.18
C ALA A 200 -9.33 -11.49 1.32
N CYS A 201 -8.06 -11.16 1.01
CA CYS A 201 -7.10 -10.70 2.01
C CYS A 201 -7.60 -9.44 2.73
N LEU A 202 -8.06 -8.44 1.99
CA LEU A 202 -8.56 -7.19 2.59
C LEU A 202 -9.83 -7.42 3.39
N ALA A 203 -10.77 -8.22 2.89
CA ALA A 203 -12.00 -8.57 3.63
C ALA A 203 -11.67 -9.26 4.97
N LEU A 204 -10.72 -10.20 4.97
CA LEU A 204 -10.25 -10.85 6.19
C LEU A 204 -9.52 -9.87 7.12
N ALA A 205 -8.72 -8.95 6.60
CA ALA A 205 -8.01 -7.95 7.38
C ALA A 205 -8.97 -6.96 8.07
N VAL A 206 -10.02 -6.53 7.37
CA VAL A 206 -11.09 -5.71 7.92
C VAL A 206 -11.82 -6.45 9.05
N ALA A 207 -12.10 -7.75 8.88
CA ALA A 207 -12.87 -8.54 9.84
C ALA A 207 -12.06 -9.05 11.05
N CYS A 208 -10.75 -9.27 10.92
CA CYS A 208 -9.90 -9.80 12.00
C CYS A 208 -9.51 -8.71 13.01
N SER A 209 -8.89 -9.07 14.13
CA SER A 209 -8.43 -8.09 15.14
C SER A 209 -6.90 -8.01 15.28
N SER A 210 -6.14 -8.65 14.37
CA SER A 210 -4.68 -8.67 14.45
C SER A 210 -4.06 -7.45 13.77
N PRO A 211 -3.33 -6.58 14.51
CA PRO A 211 -2.61 -5.46 13.91
C PRO A 211 -1.55 -5.88 12.89
N TYR A 212 -0.94 -7.06 13.08
CA TYR A 212 0.06 -7.60 12.18
C TYR A 212 -0.55 -8.06 10.87
N PHE A 213 -1.70 -8.73 10.93
CA PHE A 213 -2.41 -9.16 9.72
C PHE A 213 -2.95 -7.95 8.94
N GLU A 214 -3.51 -6.94 9.63
CA GLU A 214 -3.90 -5.67 9.01
C GLU A 214 -2.73 -4.99 8.29
N PHE A 215 -1.57 -4.90 8.95
CA PHE A 215 -0.37 -4.31 8.36
C PHE A 215 0.15 -5.13 7.15
N ALA A 216 0.20 -6.45 7.26
CA ALA A 216 0.65 -7.32 6.19
C ALA A 216 -0.28 -7.27 4.96
N ALA A 217 -1.60 -7.21 5.18
CA ALA A 217 -2.59 -7.08 4.12
C ALA A 217 -2.49 -5.72 3.41
N LEU A 218 -2.39 -4.63 4.16
CA LEU A 218 -2.12 -3.30 3.61
C LEU A 218 -0.87 -3.32 2.75
N ARG A 219 0.24 -3.84 3.29
CA ARG A 219 1.52 -3.97 2.58
C ARG A 219 1.35 -4.77 1.29
N SER A 220 0.72 -5.94 1.32
CA SER A 220 0.50 -6.73 0.10
C SER A 220 -0.30 -5.96 -0.96
N ALA A 221 -1.33 -5.20 -0.57
CA ALA A 221 -2.13 -4.40 -1.49
C ALA A 221 -1.34 -3.25 -2.14
N VAL A 222 -0.48 -2.55 -1.38
CA VAL A 222 0.33 -1.46 -1.96
C VAL A 222 1.52 -1.94 -2.80
N TYR A 223 2.10 -3.09 -2.49
CA TYR A 223 3.22 -3.67 -3.24
C TYR A 223 2.81 -4.65 -4.36
N GLY A 224 1.52 -4.98 -4.48
CA GLY A 224 1.03 -6.04 -5.36
C GLY A 224 1.51 -5.87 -6.82
N ARG A 225 2.07 -6.96 -7.37
CA ARG A 225 2.55 -7.03 -8.77
C ARG A 225 1.35 -7.24 -9.71
N GLY A 226 0.74 -6.15 -10.14
CA GLY A 226 -0.33 -6.15 -11.12
C GLY A 226 -0.54 -4.75 -11.68
N HIS A 227 -1.22 -4.64 -12.84
CA HIS A 227 -1.68 -3.34 -13.32
C HIS A 227 -2.51 -2.66 -12.21
N PRO A 228 -2.40 -1.34 -12.03
CA PRO A 228 -3.22 -0.62 -11.05
C PRO A 228 -4.69 -0.85 -11.39
N THR A 229 -5.34 -1.72 -10.64
CA THR A 229 -6.79 -1.84 -10.66
C THR A 229 -7.35 -0.67 -9.87
N PRO A 230 -8.26 0.13 -10.46
CA PRO A 230 -8.97 1.18 -9.73
C PRO A 230 -9.80 0.52 -8.63
N SER A 231 -9.71 1.09 -7.42
CA SER A 231 -10.31 0.61 -6.17
C SER A 231 -10.04 -0.87 -5.86
N VAL A 232 -9.01 -1.15 -5.06
CA VAL A 232 -8.99 -2.44 -4.35
C VAL A 232 -10.11 -2.36 -3.30
N LEU A 233 -11.21 -3.07 -3.56
CA LEU A 233 -12.44 -2.97 -2.77
C LEU A 233 -12.13 -3.29 -1.30
N GLY A 234 -12.37 -2.34 -0.41
CA GLY A 234 -12.14 -2.47 1.04
C GLY A 234 -10.79 -1.97 1.55
N LEU A 235 -9.89 -1.47 0.71
CA LEU A 235 -8.62 -0.86 1.17
C LEU A 235 -8.87 0.42 1.97
N ASP A 236 -9.81 1.26 1.53
CA ASP A 236 -10.28 2.44 2.26
C ASP A 236 -10.85 2.07 3.63
N VAL A 237 -11.66 1.02 3.71
CA VAL A 237 -12.25 0.51 4.96
C VAL A 237 -11.16 0.04 5.93
N LEU A 238 -10.15 -0.69 5.43
CA LEU A 238 -9.01 -1.12 6.23
C LEU A 238 -8.22 0.09 6.76
N ILE A 239 -7.92 1.09 5.91
CA ILE A 239 -7.21 2.30 6.31
C ILE A 239 -8.00 3.07 7.38
N THR A 240 -9.30 3.25 7.19
CA THR A 240 -10.18 3.90 8.19
C THR A 240 -10.15 3.14 9.52
N LYS A 241 -10.23 1.80 9.50
CA LYS A 241 -10.09 0.99 10.71
C LYS A 241 -8.74 1.18 11.39
N MET A 242 -7.65 1.21 10.63
CA MET A 242 -6.31 1.41 11.19
C MET A 242 -6.13 2.79 11.84
N SER A 243 -6.87 3.80 11.38
CA SER A 243 -6.86 5.16 11.94
C SER A 243 -7.40 5.27 13.38
N ALA A 244 -8.11 4.25 13.86
CA ALA A 244 -8.64 4.20 15.22
C ALA A 244 -7.53 4.13 16.31
N ASP A 245 -6.32 3.70 15.94
CA ASP A 245 -5.12 3.74 16.79
C ASP A 245 -4.21 4.89 16.33
N PRO A 246 -4.16 6.02 17.06
CA PRO A 246 -3.41 7.20 16.64
C PRO A 246 -1.89 6.98 16.54
N ASP A 247 -1.30 6.16 17.40
CA ASP A 247 0.15 5.94 17.42
C ASP A 247 0.57 5.06 16.25
N ARG A 248 -0.21 4.00 16.00
CA ARG A 248 -0.05 3.16 14.82
C ARG A 248 -0.29 3.96 13.54
N TRP A 249 -1.36 4.76 13.48
CA TRP A 249 -1.67 5.62 12.34
C TRP A 249 -0.50 6.54 11.96
N ARG A 250 0.09 7.25 12.93
CA ARG A 250 1.25 8.13 12.67
C ARG A 250 2.42 7.35 12.06
N THR A 251 2.68 6.15 12.58
CA THR A 251 3.77 5.31 12.06
C THR A 251 3.48 4.85 10.63
N LEU A 252 2.24 4.45 10.34
CA LEU A 252 1.83 4.08 8.98
C LEU A 252 1.95 5.26 8.00
N MET A 253 1.59 6.46 8.44
CA MET A 253 1.77 7.67 7.62
C MET A 253 3.25 7.96 7.36
N ASP A 254 4.16 7.81 8.33
CA ASP A 254 5.61 7.95 8.08
C ASP A 254 6.15 6.88 7.12
N ILE A 255 5.62 5.66 7.14
CA ILE A 255 6.04 4.58 6.24
C ILE A 255 5.54 4.82 4.81
N PHE A 256 4.23 5.06 4.65
CA PHE A 256 3.58 5.02 3.34
C PHE A 256 3.34 6.40 2.72
N ASN A 257 3.26 7.47 3.51
CA ASN A 257 2.93 8.80 3.01
C ASN A 257 4.11 9.77 2.97
N ARG A 258 5.24 9.41 3.58
CA ARG A 258 6.47 10.23 3.50
C ARG A 258 7.00 10.38 2.09
N TYR A 259 6.94 9.30 1.30
CA TYR A 259 7.33 9.28 -0.11
C TYR A 259 6.21 8.67 -0.97
N PRO A 260 5.15 9.44 -1.30
CA PRO A 260 3.96 8.94 -1.99
C PRO A 260 4.24 8.24 -3.33
N VAL A 261 5.34 8.62 -4.01
CA VAL A 261 5.83 8.00 -5.24
C VAL A 261 6.05 6.49 -5.15
N ARG A 262 6.33 5.97 -3.94
CA ARG A 262 6.55 4.53 -3.72
C ARG A 262 5.25 3.73 -3.67
N TYR A 263 4.13 4.38 -3.38
CA TYR A 263 2.84 3.72 -3.13
C TYR A 263 1.69 4.41 -3.87
N PRO A 264 1.73 4.48 -5.22
CA PRO A 264 0.68 5.13 -6.01
C PRO A 264 -0.68 4.43 -5.82
N ARG A 265 -0.70 3.10 -5.68
CA ARG A 265 -1.93 2.30 -5.44
C ARG A 265 -2.66 2.67 -4.14
N LEU A 266 -1.96 3.28 -3.18
CA LEU A 266 -2.55 3.67 -1.90
C LEU A 266 -3.44 4.92 -2.00
N GLN A 267 -3.10 5.84 -2.91
CA GLN A 267 -3.45 7.24 -2.76
C GLN A 267 -4.96 7.49 -2.82
N GLU A 268 -5.66 6.90 -3.78
CA GLU A 268 -7.11 7.06 -3.93
C GLU A 268 -7.88 6.50 -2.72
N ALA A 269 -7.52 5.29 -2.26
CA ALA A 269 -8.14 4.66 -1.09
C ALA A 269 -7.83 5.44 0.20
N LEU A 270 -6.61 5.94 0.34
CA LEU A 270 -6.21 6.80 1.47
C LEU A 270 -7.02 8.10 1.47
N GLY A 271 -7.20 8.74 0.32
CA GLY A 271 -8.02 9.95 0.18
C GLY A 271 -9.47 9.72 0.59
N THR A 272 -10.06 8.61 0.13
CA THR A 272 -11.41 8.19 0.52
C THR A 272 -11.50 7.95 2.02
N ALA A 273 -10.54 7.22 2.60
CA ALA A 273 -10.50 6.96 4.03
C ALA A 273 -10.39 8.25 4.86
N LEU A 274 -9.56 9.22 4.43
CA LEU A 274 -9.36 10.50 5.12
C LEU A 274 -10.66 11.31 5.27
N ALA A 275 -11.66 11.10 4.41
CA ALA A 275 -12.97 11.74 4.56
C ALA A 275 -13.74 11.25 5.80
N GLY A 276 -13.44 10.04 6.29
CA GLY A 276 -14.09 9.41 7.44
C GLY A 276 -13.29 9.43 8.74
N VAL A 277 -12.03 9.90 8.75
CA VAL A 277 -11.17 9.90 9.96
C VAL A 277 -11.30 11.19 10.77
N PRO A 278 -10.97 11.17 12.08
CA PRO A 278 -10.98 12.38 12.92
C PRO A 278 -9.85 13.35 12.56
N LEU A 279 -10.01 14.63 12.93
CA LEU A 279 -9.05 15.71 12.62
C LEU A 279 -7.59 15.41 13.02
N PRO A 280 -7.28 14.78 14.19
CA PRO A 280 -5.89 14.43 14.52
C PRO A 280 -5.24 13.44 13.54
N ALA A 281 -6.04 12.58 12.89
CA ALA A 281 -5.53 11.65 11.87
C ALA A 281 -5.23 12.38 10.55
N ILE A 282 -6.05 13.38 10.21
CA ILE A 282 -5.81 14.33 9.11
C ILE A 282 -4.51 15.12 9.34
N GLU A 283 -4.32 15.66 10.56
CA GLU A 283 -3.09 16.35 10.95
C GLU A 283 -1.87 15.44 10.79
N ALA A 284 -1.96 14.18 11.22
CA ALA A 284 -0.90 13.19 11.06
C ALA A 284 -0.57 12.89 9.58
N TYR A 285 -1.59 12.84 8.70
CA TYR A 285 -1.39 12.66 7.26
C TYR A 285 -0.58 13.81 6.67
N ILE A 286 -1.02 15.06 6.88
CA ILE A 286 -0.31 16.26 6.42
C ILE A 286 1.09 16.35 7.05
N ALA A 287 1.21 15.94 8.32
CA ALA A 287 2.48 15.94 9.04
C ALA A 287 3.54 15.01 8.41
N ALA A 288 3.10 13.88 7.84
CA ALA A 288 3.99 12.88 7.29
C ALA A 288 4.51 13.21 5.88
N VAL A 289 3.79 14.02 5.10
CA VAL A 289 4.18 14.42 3.74
C VAL A 289 5.50 15.19 3.77
N GLN A 290 6.59 14.62 3.24
CA GLN A 290 7.90 15.27 3.27
C GLN A 290 7.99 16.41 2.24
N LEU A 291 7.92 17.66 2.72
CA LEU A 291 8.05 18.83 1.86
C LEU A 291 9.47 18.97 1.32
N HIS A 292 9.55 19.20 0.01
CA HIS A 292 10.74 19.54 -0.74
C HIS A 292 10.29 20.23 -2.03
N ASP A 293 11.18 20.99 -2.66
CA ASP A 293 10.89 21.62 -3.94
C ASP A 293 10.93 20.56 -5.05
N VAL A 294 9.92 20.59 -5.92
CA VAL A 294 9.76 19.60 -7.00
C VAL A 294 9.51 20.29 -8.34
N ALA A 295 9.71 19.54 -9.42
CA ALA A 295 9.27 19.96 -10.76
C ALA A 295 7.73 19.97 -10.85
N LEU A 296 7.19 20.72 -11.82
CA LEU A 296 5.74 20.77 -12.05
C LEU A 296 5.19 19.40 -12.53
N ASP A 297 5.95 18.60 -13.23
CA ASP A 297 5.54 17.28 -13.72
C ASP A 297 5.90 16.13 -12.76
N ASP A 298 6.27 16.45 -11.51
CA ASP A 298 6.69 15.44 -10.53
C ASP A 298 5.58 14.45 -10.17
N THR A 299 5.90 13.15 -10.21
CA THR A 299 4.97 12.06 -9.93
C THR A 299 4.47 12.06 -8.48
N GLY A 300 5.27 12.55 -7.54
CA GLY A 300 4.85 12.73 -6.15
C GLY A 300 3.70 13.72 -6.02
N ARG A 301 3.72 14.82 -6.78
CA ARG A 301 2.61 15.79 -6.84
C ARG A 301 1.32 15.12 -7.33
N GLU A 302 1.40 14.34 -8.40
CA GLU A 302 0.22 13.64 -8.95
C GLU A 302 -0.36 12.63 -7.95
N ASN A 303 0.49 11.90 -7.23
CA ASN A 303 0.08 10.92 -6.24
C ASN A 303 -0.63 11.59 -5.05
N VAL A 304 -0.07 12.68 -4.51
CA VAL A 304 -0.73 13.44 -3.44
C VAL A 304 -2.02 14.07 -3.95
N ALA A 305 -2.04 14.65 -5.15
CA ALA A 305 -3.25 15.18 -5.76
C ALA A 305 -4.33 14.11 -5.96
N THR A 306 -3.95 12.87 -6.31
CA THR A 306 -4.89 11.74 -6.43
C THR A 306 -5.57 11.44 -5.09
N CYS A 307 -4.79 11.42 -4.00
CA CYS A 307 -5.33 11.29 -2.65
C CYS A 307 -6.28 12.45 -2.31
N LEU A 308 -5.83 13.69 -2.52
CA LEU A 308 -6.59 14.88 -2.16
C LEU A 308 -7.85 15.06 -3.02
N ARG A 309 -7.86 14.59 -4.26
CA ARG A 309 -9.03 14.57 -5.15
C ARG A 309 -10.08 13.57 -4.66
N ALA A 310 -9.66 12.36 -4.28
CA ALA A 310 -10.56 11.38 -3.67
C ALA A 310 -11.13 11.89 -2.32
N PHE A 311 -10.27 12.51 -1.50
CA PHE A 311 -10.71 13.17 -0.27
C PHE A 311 -11.73 14.28 -0.55
N GLN A 312 -11.47 15.15 -1.53
CA GLN A 312 -12.38 16.24 -1.88
C GLN A 312 -13.75 15.74 -2.32
N ALA A 313 -13.80 14.65 -3.11
CA ALA A 313 -15.04 14.05 -3.59
C ALA A 313 -15.90 13.46 -2.45
N CYS A 314 -15.27 12.94 -1.39
CA CYS A 314 -15.94 12.22 -0.32
C CYS A 314 -16.17 13.06 0.96
N ALA A 315 -15.32 14.04 1.24
CA ALA A 315 -15.33 14.80 2.49
C ALA A 315 -16.37 15.93 2.50
N SER A 316 -16.93 16.20 3.68
CA SER A 316 -17.78 17.38 3.90
C SER A 316 -16.99 18.67 3.72
N ARG A 317 -17.68 19.76 3.36
CA ARG A 317 -17.03 21.08 3.16
C ARG A 317 -16.20 21.52 4.37
N SER A 318 -16.70 21.34 5.60
CA SER A 318 -15.97 21.71 6.82
C SER A 318 -14.69 20.90 7.01
N GLN A 319 -14.69 19.61 6.66
CA GLN A 319 -13.48 18.77 6.72
C GLN A 319 -12.47 19.20 5.66
N ARG A 320 -12.94 19.54 4.46
CA ARG A 320 -12.08 20.05 3.39
C ARG A 320 -11.41 21.36 3.78
N GLU A 321 -12.18 22.32 4.27
CA GLU A 321 -11.65 23.60 4.74
C GLU A 321 -10.58 23.42 5.84
N ALA A 322 -10.80 22.48 6.78
CA ALA A 322 -9.82 22.16 7.82
C ALA A 322 -8.53 21.54 7.24
N MET A 323 -8.65 20.57 6.32
CA MET A 323 -7.51 19.95 5.63
C MET A 323 -6.68 20.99 4.84
N TRP A 324 -7.36 21.81 4.05
CA TRP A 324 -6.71 22.84 3.24
C TRP A 324 -5.98 23.87 4.09
N LYS A 325 -6.58 24.25 5.22
CA LYS A 325 -5.94 25.15 6.17
C LYS A 325 -4.69 24.53 6.80
N LEU A 326 -4.75 23.27 7.24
CA LEU A 326 -3.58 22.56 7.79
C LEU A 326 -2.44 22.44 6.76
N ALA A 327 -2.78 22.13 5.50
CA ALA A 327 -1.82 22.08 4.42
C ALA A 327 -1.20 23.45 4.14
N TYR A 328 -2.01 24.50 4.11
CA TYR A 328 -1.56 25.87 3.93
C TYR A 328 -0.63 26.32 5.06
N ASP A 329 -1.02 26.14 6.32
CA ASP A 329 -0.21 26.57 7.47
C ASP A 329 1.17 25.89 7.47
N ARG A 330 1.22 24.59 7.11
CA ARG A 330 2.48 23.85 6.95
C ARG A 330 3.30 24.35 5.76
N TRP A 331 2.68 24.52 4.59
CA TRP A 331 3.34 24.98 3.36
C TRP A 331 3.89 26.41 3.51
N PHE A 332 3.09 27.30 4.11
CA PHE A 332 3.46 28.69 4.41
C PHE A 332 4.67 28.76 5.34
N THR A 333 4.68 27.93 6.39
CA THR A 333 5.80 27.88 7.36
C THR A 333 7.07 27.32 6.74
N TRP A 334 6.96 26.35 5.83
CA TRP A 334 8.13 25.77 5.15
C TRP A 334 8.83 26.77 4.21
N ASP A 335 8.07 27.65 3.55
CA ASP A 335 8.58 28.72 2.67
C ASP A 335 9.67 28.27 1.68
N PHE A 336 9.42 27.13 1.01
CA PHE A 336 10.37 26.48 0.09
C PHE A 336 11.77 26.30 0.70
N GLY A 337 11.81 25.81 1.94
CA GLY A 337 13.07 25.45 2.61
C GLY A 337 13.97 26.65 2.88
N ARG A 338 13.42 27.86 3.09
CA ARG A 338 14.25 29.06 3.38
C ARG A 338 15.21 28.82 4.55
N LEU A 339 14.79 28.04 5.54
CA LEU A 339 15.58 27.73 6.74
C LEU A 339 16.39 26.42 6.61
N ASP A 340 16.33 25.74 5.46
CA ASP A 340 17.03 24.48 5.23
C ASP A 340 18.53 24.71 4.97
N PRO A 341 19.40 23.69 5.18
CA PRO A 341 20.85 23.82 4.97
C PRO A 341 21.24 24.19 3.53
N GLN A 342 20.37 23.93 2.55
CA GLN A 342 20.53 24.31 1.15
C GLN A 342 19.35 25.18 0.70
N PRO A 343 19.33 26.48 1.06
CA PRO A 343 18.14 27.33 0.90
C PRO A 343 18.03 27.96 -0.51
N HIS A 344 19.00 27.70 -1.38
CA HIS A 344 19.10 28.36 -2.69
C HIS A 344 18.16 27.71 -3.72
N LEU A 345 17.04 28.38 -3.97
CA LEU A 345 16.07 27.97 -4.99
C LEU A 345 16.46 28.54 -6.36
N LEU A 346 17.12 27.76 -7.20
CA LEU A 346 17.68 28.25 -8.48
C LEU A 346 16.67 28.33 -9.64
N GLY A 347 15.43 27.87 -9.45
CA GLY A 347 14.35 28.01 -10.42
C GLY A 347 12.99 28.06 -9.74
N ILE A 348 11.95 28.40 -10.50
CA ILE A 348 10.57 28.29 -10.03
C ILE A 348 10.25 26.82 -9.82
N ARG A 349 9.71 26.49 -8.65
CA ARG A 349 9.44 25.12 -8.21
C ARG A 349 8.02 25.01 -7.69
N ALA A 350 7.55 23.77 -7.69
CA ALA A 350 6.25 23.40 -7.19
C ALA A 350 6.38 22.73 -5.80
N SER A 351 5.24 22.54 -5.14
CA SER A 351 5.13 21.70 -3.95
C SER A 351 4.24 20.49 -4.23
N ILE A 352 4.52 19.41 -3.52
CA ILE A 352 3.63 18.24 -3.44
C ILE A 352 2.27 18.57 -2.82
N LEU A 353 2.14 19.69 -2.09
CA LEU A 353 0.87 20.15 -1.53
C LEU A 353 0.11 21.15 -2.43
N ASP A 354 0.57 21.48 -3.63
CA ASP A 354 -0.03 22.55 -4.45
C ASP A 354 -1.54 22.37 -4.68
N TYR A 355 -2.02 21.13 -4.85
CA TYR A 355 -3.45 20.83 -4.96
C TYR A 355 -4.24 21.35 -3.74
N ALA A 356 -3.71 21.13 -2.54
CA ALA A 356 -4.31 21.60 -1.30
C ALA A 356 -4.28 23.13 -1.17
N ILE A 357 -3.23 23.78 -1.68
CA ILE A 357 -3.11 25.24 -1.65
C ILE A 357 -4.11 25.90 -2.60
N VAL A 358 -4.33 25.28 -3.77
CA VAL A 358 -5.39 25.68 -4.69
C VAL A 358 -6.77 25.50 -4.04
N GLY A 359 -6.99 24.37 -3.36
CA GLY A 359 -8.21 24.13 -2.58
C GLY A 359 -8.44 25.15 -1.47
N TYR A 360 -7.38 25.55 -0.77
CA TYR A 360 -7.43 26.63 0.24
C TYR A 360 -7.85 27.97 -0.38
N ALA A 361 -7.27 28.34 -1.53
CA ALA A 361 -7.61 29.57 -2.21
C ALA A 361 -9.08 29.59 -2.68
N ILE A 362 -9.57 28.48 -3.22
CA ILE A 362 -10.92 28.35 -3.77
C ILE A 362 -11.98 28.24 -2.66
N GLU A 363 -11.78 27.36 -1.68
CA GLU A 363 -12.82 27.02 -0.70
C GLU A 363 -12.72 27.85 0.60
N CYS A 364 -11.53 28.32 1.00
CA CYS A 364 -11.32 28.98 2.30
C CYS A 364 -11.16 30.50 2.20
N LEU A 365 -10.40 31.02 1.23
CA LEU A 365 -10.09 32.46 1.15
C LEU A 365 -11.21 33.29 0.49
N GLY A 366 -12.05 32.67 -0.35
CA GLY A 366 -13.00 33.38 -1.19
C GLY A 366 -12.31 34.25 -2.27
N PRO A 367 -13.05 34.68 -3.31
CA PRO A 367 -12.43 35.24 -4.52
C PRO A 367 -11.60 36.50 -4.27
N ASN A 368 -12.10 37.41 -3.43
CA ASN A 368 -11.44 38.69 -3.17
C ASN A 368 -10.16 38.55 -2.35
N ALA A 369 -10.15 37.70 -1.32
CA ALA A 369 -8.95 37.53 -0.50
C ALA A 369 -7.88 36.73 -1.24
N ALA A 370 -8.27 35.71 -2.02
CA ALA A 370 -7.33 34.99 -2.88
C ALA A 370 -6.66 35.92 -3.90
N MET A 371 -7.43 36.82 -4.53
CA MET A 371 -6.90 37.85 -5.42
C MET A 371 -5.93 38.80 -4.70
N GLN A 372 -6.27 39.23 -3.48
CA GLN A 372 -5.39 40.10 -2.68
C GLN A 372 -4.06 39.42 -2.35
N VAL A 373 -4.08 38.15 -1.91
CA VAL A 373 -2.86 37.37 -1.65
C VAL A 373 -1.97 37.30 -2.89
N ARG A 374 -2.56 37.10 -4.07
CA ARG A 374 -1.81 37.12 -5.35
C ARG A 374 -1.16 38.47 -5.60
N ILE A 375 -1.91 39.56 -5.45
CA ILE A 375 -1.40 40.94 -5.63
C ILE A 375 -0.24 41.20 -4.68
N ASP A 376 -0.36 40.78 -3.42
CA ASP A 376 0.68 40.95 -2.40
C ASP A 376 1.96 40.19 -2.76
N ILE A 377 1.83 38.95 -3.26
CA ILE A 377 2.97 38.15 -3.75
C ILE A 377 3.65 38.83 -4.93
N VAL A 378 2.90 39.32 -5.92
CA VAL A 378 3.44 40.00 -7.11
C VAL A 378 4.13 41.31 -6.71
N SER A 379 3.48 42.12 -5.86
CA SER A 379 4.04 43.37 -5.36
C SER A 379 5.35 43.11 -4.60
N LYS A 380 5.36 42.10 -3.72
CA LYS A 380 6.59 41.67 -3.02
C LYS A 380 7.68 41.30 -4.03
N ALA A 381 7.40 40.45 -5.01
CA ALA A 381 8.36 40.06 -6.03
C ALA A 381 8.94 41.28 -6.77
N LEU A 382 8.07 42.21 -7.20
CA LEU A 382 8.48 43.43 -7.88
C LEU A 382 9.34 44.35 -7.01
N THR A 383 9.23 44.32 -5.68
CA THR A 383 10.08 45.13 -4.78
C THR A 383 11.41 44.48 -4.42
N LEU A 384 11.60 43.16 -4.67
CA LEU A 384 12.83 42.44 -4.29
C LEU A 384 14.11 43.06 -4.89
N HIS A 385 14.01 43.69 -6.05
CA HIS A 385 15.16 44.32 -6.69
C HIS A 385 15.78 45.47 -5.87
N GLN A 386 15.06 45.99 -4.87
CA GLN A 386 15.48 47.07 -3.99
C GLN A 386 16.21 46.57 -2.73
N ASN A 387 16.19 45.25 -2.47
CA ASN A 387 16.83 44.65 -1.31
C ASN A 387 18.33 44.44 -1.51
N TRP A 388 19.08 44.51 -0.40
CA TRP A 388 20.48 44.11 -0.34
C TRP A 388 20.59 42.61 -0.07
N TYR A 389 21.43 41.93 -0.84
CA TYR A 389 21.66 40.49 -0.74
C TYR A 389 23.13 40.18 -0.48
N LEU A 390 23.41 39.09 0.23
CA LEU A 390 24.77 38.62 0.49
C LEU A 390 25.42 38.04 -0.77
N SER A 391 24.62 37.44 -1.66
CA SER A 391 25.08 36.89 -2.93
C SER A 391 24.03 37.01 -4.04
N SER A 392 24.45 36.81 -5.29
CA SER A 392 23.52 36.69 -6.42
C SER A 392 22.60 35.47 -6.31
N SER A 393 23.06 34.40 -5.66
CA SER A 393 22.27 33.18 -5.46
C SER A 393 21.13 33.43 -4.47
N ASP A 394 21.37 34.21 -3.41
CA ASP A 394 20.32 34.63 -2.46
C ASP A 394 19.23 35.47 -3.15
N MET A 395 19.68 36.41 -3.99
CA MET A 395 18.78 37.27 -4.77
C MET A 395 17.90 36.44 -5.72
N VAL A 396 18.50 35.52 -6.48
CA VAL A 396 17.78 34.62 -7.39
C VAL A 396 16.84 33.68 -6.62
N ALA A 397 17.27 33.18 -5.46
CA ALA A 397 16.45 32.31 -4.62
C ALA A 397 15.20 33.01 -4.09
N ASP A 398 15.31 34.25 -3.60
CA ASP A 398 14.15 35.00 -3.10
C ASP A 398 13.15 35.37 -4.21
N TRP A 399 13.66 35.66 -5.41
CA TRP A 399 12.83 35.88 -6.60
C TRP A 399 12.06 34.62 -6.97
N ASN A 400 12.78 33.51 -7.18
CA ASN A 400 12.17 32.23 -7.53
C ASN A 400 11.19 31.77 -6.47
N ARG A 401 11.49 31.97 -5.18
CA ARG A 401 10.57 31.62 -4.09
C ARG A 401 9.26 32.41 -4.16
N SER A 402 9.33 33.71 -4.45
CA SER A 402 8.11 34.53 -4.62
C SER A 402 7.29 34.08 -5.83
N LEU A 403 7.95 33.68 -6.92
CA LEU A 403 7.26 33.12 -8.09
C LEU A 403 6.72 31.70 -7.86
N SER A 404 7.39 30.87 -7.06
CA SER A 404 6.90 29.55 -6.64
C SER A 404 5.65 29.68 -5.77
N TRP A 405 5.63 30.67 -4.86
CA TRP A 405 4.44 31.03 -4.08
C TRP A 405 3.26 31.45 -4.94
N LEU A 406 3.54 32.16 -6.03
CA LEU A 406 2.49 32.62 -6.95
C LEU A 406 1.77 31.46 -7.65
N GLN A 407 2.46 30.36 -7.94
CA GLN A 407 1.93 29.28 -8.81
C GLN A 407 0.55 28.76 -8.38
N PRO A 408 0.33 28.30 -7.13
CA PRO A 408 -0.98 27.79 -6.72
C PRO A 408 -2.07 28.86 -6.72
N PHE A 409 -1.77 30.12 -6.36
CA PHE A 409 -2.77 31.19 -6.34
C PHE A 409 -3.15 31.68 -7.74
N ALA A 410 -2.19 31.72 -8.67
CA ALA A 410 -2.46 32.02 -10.07
C ALA A 410 -3.26 30.89 -10.73
N HIS A 411 -2.94 29.63 -10.41
CA HIS A 411 -3.70 28.49 -10.91
C HIS A 411 -5.14 28.46 -10.36
N ALA A 412 -5.34 28.79 -9.09
CA ALA A 412 -6.69 28.87 -8.50
C ALA A 412 -7.62 29.85 -9.26
N GLU A 413 -7.10 31.00 -9.70
CA GLU A 413 -7.87 31.92 -10.55
C GLU A 413 -8.19 31.32 -11.91
N TYR A 414 -7.22 30.64 -12.53
CA TYR A 414 -7.42 29.96 -13.81
C TYR A 414 -8.51 28.87 -13.71
N VAL A 415 -8.53 28.10 -12.62
CA VAL A 415 -9.58 27.10 -12.32
C VAL A 415 -10.93 27.76 -12.09
N LEU A 416 -10.99 28.87 -11.36
CA LEU A 416 -12.25 29.61 -11.14
C LEU A 416 -12.81 30.19 -12.45
N ALA A 417 -11.94 30.58 -13.39
CA ALA A 417 -12.34 31.06 -14.71
C ALA A 417 -12.73 29.91 -15.67
N ASN A 418 -12.20 28.70 -15.46
CA ASN A 418 -12.40 27.53 -16.31
C ASN A 418 -12.88 26.35 -15.47
N SER A 419 -14.20 26.21 -15.33
CA SER A 419 -14.85 25.26 -14.39
C SER A 419 -14.52 23.77 -14.59
N ASN A 420 -13.84 23.39 -15.67
CA ASN A 420 -13.47 22.01 -15.98
C ASN A 420 -11.98 21.69 -15.73
N GLU A 421 -11.22 22.66 -15.22
CA GLU A 421 -9.79 22.47 -14.97
C GLU A 421 -9.52 21.78 -13.62
N ASP A 422 -8.52 20.92 -13.61
CA ASP A 422 -8.05 20.23 -12.40
C ASP A 422 -7.38 21.24 -11.46
N TRP A 423 -7.40 20.98 -10.15
CA TRP A 423 -6.73 21.83 -9.15
C TRP A 423 -5.21 21.61 -9.12
N LEU A 424 -4.71 20.51 -9.69
CA LEU A 424 -3.27 20.34 -9.89
C LEU A 424 -2.84 21.02 -11.19
N CYS A 425 -2.00 22.05 -11.08
CA CYS A 425 -1.39 22.66 -12.24
C CYS A 425 -0.44 21.68 -12.95
N LYS A 426 -0.86 21.23 -14.13
CA LYS A 426 -0.06 20.46 -15.11
C LYS A 426 0.43 21.33 -16.28
N ALA A 427 -0.15 22.52 -16.44
CA ALA A 427 0.26 23.51 -17.43
C ALA A 427 1.56 24.22 -16.98
N GLY A 428 2.19 24.95 -17.91
CA GLY A 428 3.43 25.68 -17.65
C GLY A 428 3.32 26.71 -16.51
N MET A 429 4.45 27.32 -16.17
CA MET A 429 4.55 28.28 -15.05
C MET A 429 3.75 29.57 -15.32
N TYR A 430 3.12 30.10 -14.28
CA TYR A 430 2.52 31.43 -14.28
C TYR A 430 3.58 32.49 -14.01
N LEU A 431 3.70 33.48 -14.89
CA LEU A 431 4.58 34.64 -14.74
C LEU A 431 3.74 35.93 -14.79
N PRO A 432 3.88 36.85 -13.82
CA PRO A 432 3.18 38.14 -13.91
C PRO A 432 3.71 38.93 -15.11
N THR A 433 2.81 39.57 -15.86
CA THR A 433 3.18 40.38 -17.04
C THR A 433 4.22 41.44 -16.71
N ASP A 434 4.11 42.08 -15.55
CA ASP A 434 5.00 43.15 -15.08
C ASP A 434 6.41 42.65 -14.72
N THR A 435 6.59 41.35 -14.54
CA THR A 435 7.91 40.74 -14.27
C THR A 435 8.71 40.47 -15.54
N GLN A 436 8.13 40.68 -16.73
CA GLN A 436 8.76 40.38 -18.01
C GLN A 436 9.61 41.53 -18.59
N THR A 437 9.96 42.54 -17.78
CA THR A 437 10.84 43.62 -18.21
C THR A 437 12.26 43.11 -18.48
N ASP A 438 12.94 43.69 -19.48
CA ASP A 438 14.32 43.31 -19.83
C ASP A 438 15.28 43.45 -18.65
N TYR A 439 15.04 44.44 -17.78
CA TYR A 439 15.81 44.63 -16.55
C TYR A 439 15.69 43.43 -15.60
N LEU A 440 14.47 42.98 -15.30
CA LEU A 440 14.25 41.87 -14.38
C LEU A 440 14.73 40.55 -14.98
N LYS A 441 14.51 40.35 -16.29
CA LYS A 441 15.03 39.19 -17.02
C LYS A 441 16.56 39.10 -16.94
N LEU A 442 17.26 40.21 -17.18
CA LEU A 442 18.72 40.27 -17.08
C LEU A 442 19.20 40.07 -15.63
N LYS A 443 18.56 40.74 -14.66
CA LYS A 443 18.95 40.72 -13.24
C LYS A 443 18.81 39.33 -12.62
N TYR A 444 17.70 38.66 -12.89
CA TYR A 444 17.39 37.35 -12.31
C TYR A 444 17.74 36.18 -13.23
N ARG A 445 18.36 36.45 -14.39
CA ARG A 445 18.76 35.45 -15.39
C ARG A 445 17.57 34.58 -15.84
N MET A 446 16.42 35.22 -16.04
CA MET A 446 15.24 34.55 -16.59
C MET A 446 15.48 34.31 -18.08
N ALA A 447 15.36 33.06 -18.53
CA ALA A 447 15.50 32.68 -19.93
C ALA A 447 14.28 33.10 -20.76
#